data_AF-A0A365QXS5-F1
#
_entry.id   AF-A0A365QXS5-F1
#
_cell.length_a   1.000
_cell.length_b   1.000
_cell.length_c   1.000
_cell.angle_alpha   90.00
_cell.angle_beta   90.00
_cell.angle_gamma   90.00
#
_symmetry.space_group_name_H-M   'P 1'
#
loop_
_entity.id
_entity.type
_entity.pdbx_description
1 polymer ?
#
loop_
_entity_poly.entity_id
_entity_poly.type
_entity_poly.pdbx_seq_one_letter_code
_entity_poly.pdbx_strand_id
1 'polypeptide(L)'
;MDVNVNVKDANRRATRRRDTAARHSGAGARRDRWRAVLRACAALADRIAGAGPDTRPALAVREAHPRTHVWVSQYAVPLLLATLVCALATLAASALLRVFDLSNVVMLFLMTVVLIALRLGRLAGAWAAFVCVGCFDFFFVEPRLSFAVSDTQYVFTFALMLAVALAIGQLAARLRAEARAARANEKRSAALARVAHDLSAAIETEQIASICTGTIAPLLGVRVALVLPDADDRLMPAPHAAFVEAPIARWAYEHARGAGCGLPPFERAAAQYLPLKAPMRVRGVLVLFGDAQPVPTDPDDRRLIDALCSSIAMALERVHYVGVAQHTLVRIEGERLRNALLAAVSHDLKTPLTAIRGLAETLERPERLADGQPVALAHGIRNQAEALHGLVVNLLDLARMQSEGVRLNREWHMLDEIVGSALAHSAGVLAGRDVSADLPADLPLIDVDALLIERVLMNLLDNAAKYAGAEAAVAVRARVFGETLYVFVEDDGPGFVARNTEPLFEPFERERKESSISGVGLGLALCRSIVNAHGGSIRAVPLDPHGARFEIRLPLGAPPDIEHESRT
;
A
#
# COMPACT_ATOMS: atom_id res chain seq x y z
N MET A 1 -43.60 11.51 -117.91
CA MET A 1 -44.63 10.48 -118.07
C MET A 1 -44.09 9.19 -117.47
N ASP A 2 -44.58 8.57 -116.41
CA ASP A 2 -45.57 8.87 -115.36
C ASP A 2 -45.20 7.90 -114.22
N VAL A 3 -45.03 8.39 -112.99
CA VAL A 3 -45.93 8.16 -111.84
C VAL A 3 -46.47 6.71 -111.68
N ASN A 4 -46.12 6.13 -110.52
CA ASN A 4 -46.87 5.15 -109.73
C ASN A 4 -47.05 3.71 -110.24
N VAL A 5 -46.01 2.88 -110.12
CA VAL A 5 -46.11 1.50 -109.58
C VAL A 5 -44.78 1.10 -108.92
N ASN A 6 -44.47 1.51 -107.68
CA ASN A 6 -43.45 0.78 -106.90
C ASN A 6 -43.40 1.00 -105.36
N VAL A 7 -44.46 1.53 -104.74
CA VAL A 7 -44.44 1.81 -103.29
C VAL A 7 -44.69 0.55 -102.44
N LYS A 8 -45.18 -0.55 -103.02
CA LYS A 8 -45.46 -1.81 -102.29
C LYS A 8 -44.25 -2.76 -102.17
N ASP A 9 -43.26 -2.69 -103.05
CA ASP A 9 -42.07 -3.57 -102.99
C ASP A 9 -40.90 -2.99 -102.20
N ALA A 10 -40.86 -1.66 -101.99
CA ALA A 10 -39.86 -1.01 -101.14
C ALA A 10 -40.03 -1.37 -99.64
N ASN A 11 -41.27 -1.61 -99.19
CA ASN A 11 -41.56 -1.84 -97.78
C ASN A 11 -41.26 -3.29 -97.30
N ARG A 12 -41.23 -4.26 -98.23
CA ARG A 12 -40.84 -5.67 -97.94
C ARG A 12 -39.32 -5.89 -97.94
N ARG A 13 -38.53 -5.04 -98.61
CA ARG A 13 -37.06 -5.11 -98.59
C ARG A 13 -36.42 -4.36 -97.40
N ALA A 14 -37.09 -3.34 -96.87
CA ALA A 14 -36.63 -2.60 -95.69
C ALA A 14 -36.75 -3.39 -94.37
N THR A 15 -37.76 -4.26 -94.26
CA THR A 15 -37.98 -5.12 -93.08
C THR A 15 -37.03 -6.31 -93.03
N ARG A 16 -36.64 -6.90 -94.18
CA ARG A 16 -35.65 -8.00 -94.22
C ARG A 16 -34.20 -7.57 -93.96
N ARG A 17 -33.85 -6.29 -94.18
CA ARG A 17 -32.48 -5.77 -93.95
C ARG A 17 -32.21 -5.34 -92.50
N ARG A 18 -33.25 -5.10 -91.70
CA ARG A 18 -33.11 -4.80 -90.26
C ARG A 18 -32.85 -6.04 -89.41
N ASP A 19 -33.35 -7.21 -89.79
CA ASP A 19 -33.15 -8.45 -89.02
C ASP A 19 -31.77 -9.10 -89.19
N THR A 20 -31.02 -8.79 -90.25
CA THR A 20 -29.67 -9.32 -90.45
C THR A 20 -28.56 -8.45 -89.83
N ALA A 21 -28.80 -7.16 -89.60
CA ALA A 21 -27.83 -6.26 -88.97
C ALA A 21 -27.82 -6.34 -87.43
N ALA A 22 -28.90 -6.84 -86.81
CA ALA A 22 -29.01 -7.00 -85.35
C ALA A 22 -28.29 -8.23 -84.79
N ARG A 23 -27.82 -9.16 -85.64
CA ARG A 23 -27.16 -10.41 -85.19
C ARG A 23 -25.64 -10.35 -85.07
N HIS A 24 -24.97 -9.29 -85.54
CA HIS A 24 -23.50 -9.19 -85.52
C HIS A 24 -22.92 -8.03 -84.69
N SER A 25 -23.74 -7.19 -84.06
CA SER A 25 -23.27 -6.08 -83.20
C SER A 25 -23.28 -6.38 -81.68
N GLY A 26 -23.84 -7.51 -81.25
CA GLY A 26 -24.01 -7.84 -79.83
C GLY A 26 -22.75 -8.34 -79.10
N ALA A 27 -21.73 -8.84 -79.81
CA ALA A 27 -20.55 -9.44 -79.20
C ALA A 27 -19.47 -8.41 -78.79
N GLY A 28 -19.31 -7.32 -79.56
CA GLY A 28 -18.35 -6.24 -79.26
C GLY A 28 -18.80 -5.35 -78.09
N ALA A 29 -20.06 -4.90 -78.12
CA ALA A 29 -20.61 -4.04 -77.06
C ALA A 29 -20.76 -4.75 -75.70
N ARG A 30 -20.89 -6.10 -75.69
CA ARG A 30 -20.92 -6.92 -74.46
C ARG A 30 -19.54 -7.02 -73.80
N ARG A 31 -18.44 -7.16 -74.57
CA ARG A 31 -17.07 -7.21 -74.02
C ARG A 31 -16.66 -5.89 -73.36
N ASP A 32 -17.10 -4.76 -73.91
CA ASP A 32 -16.77 -3.44 -73.34
C ASP A 32 -17.57 -3.10 -72.09
N ARG A 33 -18.82 -3.56 -71.96
CA ARG A 33 -19.60 -3.44 -70.72
C ARG A 33 -19.02 -4.24 -69.56
N TRP A 34 -18.56 -5.46 -69.80
CA TRP A 34 -17.92 -6.27 -68.75
C TRP A 34 -16.56 -5.72 -68.32
N ARG A 35 -15.76 -5.19 -69.26
CA ARG A 35 -14.52 -4.47 -68.94
C ARG A 35 -14.78 -3.17 -68.19
N ALA A 36 -15.93 -2.51 -68.39
CA ALA A 36 -16.31 -1.32 -67.64
C ALA A 36 -16.75 -1.65 -66.21
N VAL A 37 -17.54 -2.72 -66.02
CA VAL A 37 -17.93 -3.19 -64.67
C VAL A 37 -16.73 -3.72 -63.89
N LEU A 38 -15.86 -4.52 -64.51
CA LEU A 38 -14.62 -4.99 -63.86
C LEU A 38 -13.68 -3.83 -63.51
N ARG A 39 -13.57 -2.80 -64.36
CA ARG A 39 -12.81 -1.57 -64.04
C ARG A 39 -13.49 -0.74 -62.94
N ALA A 40 -14.82 -0.67 -62.91
CA ALA A 40 -15.55 0.01 -61.85
C ALA A 40 -15.43 -0.72 -60.50
N CYS A 41 -15.47 -2.05 -60.50
CA CYS A 41 -15.24 -2.87 -59.32
C CYS A 41 -13.79 -2.81 -58.85
N ALA A 42 -12.80 -2.80 -59.77
CA ALA A 42 -11.40 -2.60 -59.42
C ALA A 42 -11.14 -1.19 -58.86
N ALA A 43 -11.72 -0.15 -59.48
CA ALA A 43 -11.62 1.23 -58.98
C ALA A 43 -12.37 1.43 -57.64
N LEU A 44 -13.46 0.70 -57.40
CA LEU A 44 -14.15 0.66 -56.12
C LEU A 44 -13.33 -0.10 -55.06
N ALA A 45 -12.66 -1.20 -55.44
CA ALA A 45 -11.74 -1.92 -54.56
C ALA A 45 -10.52 -1.06 -54.17
N ASP A 46 -9.93 -0.31 -55.11
CA ASP A 46 -8.84 0.65 -54.83
C ASP A 46 -9.30 1.84 -53.99
N ARG A 47 -10.52 2.37 -54.23
CA ARG A 47 -11.10 3.42 -53.37
C ARG A 47 -11.47 2.91 -51.97
N ILE A 48 -11.84 1.64 -51.82
CA ILE A 48 -12.10 0.98 -50.52
C ILE A 48 -10.78 0.63 -49.80
N ALA A 49 -9.67 0.47 -50.53
CA ALA A 49 -8.33 0.35 -49.95
C ALA A 49 -7.78 1.71 -49.49
N GLY A 50 -8.12 2.80 -50.18
CA GLY A 50 -7.70 4.17 -49.85
C GLY A 50 -8.60 4.93 -48.86
N ALA A 51 -9.89 4.57 -48.74
CA ALA A 51 -10.84 5.24 -47.84
C ALA A 51 -10.79 4.64 -46.42
N GLY A 52 -9.68 4.90 -45.73
CA GLY A 52 -9.70 4.96 -44.26
C GLY A 52 -10.40 6.25 -43.82
N PRO A 53 -11.08 6.29 -42.67
CA PRO A 53 -11.51 7.55 -42.09
C PRO A 53 -10.28 8.41 -41.79
N ASP A 54 -10.38 9.72 -42.05
CA ASP A 54 -9.47 10.75 -41.55
C ASP A 54 -9.26 10.56 -40.05
N THR A 55 -8.25 9.77 -39.74
CA THR A 55 -7.65 9.64 -38.44
C THR A 55 -6.39 10.47 -38.59
N ARG A 56 -6.38 11.62 -37.90
CA ARG A 56 -5.16 12.37 -37.59
C ARG A 56 -4.06 11.36 -37.22
N PRO A 57 -2.80 11.56 -37.63
CA PRO A 57 -1.77 10.54 -37.54
C PRO A 57 -1.47 10.27 -36.06
N ALA A 58 -2.11 9.26 -35.48
CA ALA A 58 -1.70 8.68 -34.23
C ALA A 58 -0.57 7.70 -34.55
N LEU A 59 0.64 8.16 -34.27
CA LEU A 59 1.83 7.37 -33.95
C LEU A 59 2.13 6.19 -34.88
N ALA A 60 2.97 6.48 -35.87
CA ALA A 60 3.82 5.47 -36.48
C ALA A 60 4.76 4.93 -35.39
N VAL A 61 4.36 3.84 -34.74
CA VAL A 61 5.32 2.91 -34.13
C VAL A 61 6.16 2.39 -35.28
N ARG A 62 7.39 2.87 -35.36
CA ARG A 62 8.40 2.40 -36.29
C ARG A 62 8.85 1.02 -35.81
N GLU A 63 8.02 0.02 -36.02
CA GLU A 63 8.41 -1.38 -35.85
C GLU A 63 9.48 -1.69 -36.90
N ALA A 64 10.67 -2.02 -36.42
CA ALA A 64 11.73 -2.60 -37.21
C ALA A 64 11.21 -3.84 -37.96
N HIS A 65 11.58 -3.94 -39.24
CA HIS A 65 11.17 -4.98 -40.18
C HIS A 65 10.89 -6.38 -39.60
N PRO A 66 9.73 -6.97 -39.93
CA PRO A 66 9.60 -8.41 -40.00
C PRO A 66 9.37 -8.88 -41.44
N ARG A 67 10.28 -9.76 -41.86
CA ARG A 67 10.17 -10.83 -42.88
C ARG A 67 8.82 -10.91 -43.61
N THR A 68 8.86 -10.63 -44.91
CA THR A 68 7.77 -10.63 -45.91
C THR A 68 7.03 -11.95 -46.14
N HIS A 69 7.33 -13.02 -45.38
CA HIS A 69 6.71 -14.34 -45.56
C HIS A 69 5.51 -14.64 -44.64
N VAL A 70 5.21 -13.80 -43.63
CA VAL A 70 4.12 -14.07 -42.65
C VAL A 70 2.78 -13.44 -43.05
N TRP A 71 2.79 -12.40 -43.90
CA TRP A 71 1.58 -11.64 -44.23
C TRP A 71 0.56 -12.43 -45.08
N VAL A 72 1.00 -13.36 -45.92
CA VAL A 72 0.09 -14.13 -46.79
C VAL A 72 -0.59 -15.27 -46.02
N SER A 73 0.04 -15.84 -44.98
CA SER A 73 -0.52 -17.00 -44.27
C SER A 73 -1.65 -16.63 -43.30
N GLN A 74 -1.61 -15.45 -42.67
CA GLN A 74 -2.63 -15.03 -41.70
C GLN A 74 -4.01 -14.77 -42.33
N TYR A 75 -4.06 -14.40 -43.62
CA TYR A 75 -5.31 -14.21 -44.35
C TYR A 75 -5.74 -15.42 -45.17
N ALA A 76 -4.80 -16.32 -45.53
CA ALA A 76 -5.11 -17.52 -46.32
C ALA A 76 -6.08 -18.47 -45.59
N VAL A 77 -5.86 -18.71 -44.29
CA VAL A 77 -6.73 -19.61 -43.49
C VAL A 77 -8.19 -19.15 -43.44
N PRO A 78 -8.51 -17.88 -43.08
CA PRO A 78 -9.90 -17.43 -43.05
C PRO A 78 -10.55 -17.37 -44.44
N LEU A 79 -9.78 -17.10 -45.50
CA LEU A 79 -10.28 -17.13 -46.89
C LEU A 79 -10.61 -18.56 -47.33
N LEU A 80 -9.75 -19.54 -47.03
CA LEU A 80 -9.99 -20.96 -47.33
C LEU A 80 -11.21 -21.48 -46.57
N LEU A 81 -11.32 -21.16 -45.28
CA LEU A 81 -12.47 -21.57 -44.48
C LEU A 81 -13.77 -20.92 -45.02
N ALA A 82 -13.73 -19.65 -45.43
CA ALA A 82 -14.85 -19.01 -46.08
C ALA A 82 -15.26 -19.74 -47.37
N THR A 83 -14.31 -20.13 -48.23
CA THR A 83 -14.63 -20.91 -49.45
C THR A 83 -15.25 -22.27 -49.15
N LEU A 84 -14.76 -22.98 -48.12
CA LEU A 84 -15.30 -24.27 -47.71
C LEU A 84 -16.75 -24.14 -47.23
N VAL A 85 -17.02 -23.12 -46.42
CA VAL A 85 -18.38 -22.83 -45.92
C VAL A 85 -19.31 -22.42 -47.05
N CYS A 86 -18.85 -21.63 -48.03
CA CYS A 86 -19.63 -21.30 -49.24
C CYS A 86 -19.95 -22.54 -50.10
N ALA A 87 -18.99 -23.46 -50.23
CA ALA A 87 -19.19 -24.72 -50.96
C ALA A 87 -20.22 -25.62 -50.25
N LEU A 88 -20.14 -25.74 -48.92
CA LEU A 88 -21.12 -26.44 -48.09
C LEU A 88 -22.52 -25.81 -48.22
N ALA A 89 -22.61 -24.48 -48.21
CA ALA A 89 -23.88 -23.77 -48.40
C ALA A 89 -24.48 -24.02 -49.79
N THR A 90 -23.65 -24.13 -50.83
CA THR A 90 -24.07 -24.45 -52.20
C THR A 90 -24.58 -25.90 -52.30
N LEU A 91 -23.91 -26.85 -51.62
CA LEU A 91 -24.38 -28.23 -51.54
C LEU A 91 -25.73 -28.32 -50.82
N ALA A 92 -25.87 -27.64 -49.67
CA ALA A 92 -27.12 -27.56 -48.93
C ALA A 92 -28.24 -26.91 -49.76
N ALA A 93 -27.95 -25.82 -50.47
CA ALA A 93 -28.87 -25.17 -51.40
C ALA A 93 -29.38 -26.13 -52.49
N SER A 94 -28.49 -26.97 -53.05
CA SER A 94 -28.85 -27.95 -54.08
C SER A 94 -29.81 -29.03 -53.58
N ALA A 95 -29.69 -29.43 -52.31
CA ALA A 95 -30.63 -30.33 -51.67
C ALA A 95 -31.96 -29.63 -51.37
N LEU A 96 -31.90 -28.37 -50.94
CA LEU A 96 -33.06 -27.57 -50.54
C LEU A 96 -33.98 -27.22 -51.73
N LEU A 97 -33.42 -27.02 -52.93
CA LEU A 97 -34.20 -26.81 -54.16
C LEU A 97 -35.09 -27.99 -54.56
N ARG A 98 -34.90 -29.18 -53.97
CA ARG A 98 -35.82 -30.30 -54.18
C ARG A 98 -37.17 -30.09 -53.48
N VAL A 99 -37.22 -29.17 -52.53
CA VAL A 99 -38.38 -28.93 -51.65
C VAL A 99 -38.85 -27.47 -51.67
N PHE A 100 -37.95 -26.50 -51.90
CA PHE A 100 -38.25 -25.07 -51.85
C PHE A 100 -37.89 -24.33 -53.15
N ASP A 101 -38.56 -23.20 -53.40
CA ASP A 101 -38.29 -22.32 -54.54
C ASP A 101 -36.93 -21.60 -54.47
N LEU A 102 -36.44 -21.19 -55.64
CA LEU A 102 -35.15 -20.49 -55.84
C LEU A 102 -35.01 -19.21 -55.00
N SER A 103 -36.11 -18.50 -54.74
CA SER A 103 -36.15 -17.28 -53.93
C SER A 103 -35.70 -17.51 -52.48
N ASN A 104 -36.03 -18.68 -51.90
CA ASN A 104 -35.67 -19.02 -50.51
C ASN A 104 -34.19 -19.40 -50.38
N VAL A 105 -33.57 -19.90 -51.46
CA VAL A 105 -32.16 -20.28 -51.49
C VAL A 105 -31.23 -19.08 -51.38
N VAL A 106 -31.63 -17.92 -51.92
CA VAL A 106 -30.87 -16.66 -51.79
C VAL A 106 -30.68 -16.28 -50.32
N MET A 107 -31.68 -16.54 -49.46
CA MET A 107 -31.58 -16.25 -48.02
C MET A 107 -30.52 -17.10 -47.32
N LEU A 108 -30.31 -18.36 -47.76
CA LEU A 108 -29.25 -19.22 -47.23
C LEU A 108 -27.87 -18.67 -47.57
N PHE A 109 -27.68 -18.17 -48.79
CA PHE A 109 -26.43 -17.52 -49.22
C PHE A 109 -26.18 -16.22 -48.45
N LEU A 110 -27.21 -15.39 -48.28
CA LEU A 110 -27.12 -14.17 -47.48
C LEU A 110 -26.72 -14.50 -46.02
N MET A 111 -27.40 -15.47 -45.40
CA MET A 111 -27.09 -15.92 -44.03
C MET A 111 -25.65 -16.43 -43.91
N THR A 112 -25.18 -17.19 -44.90
CA THR A 112 -23.81 -17.72 -44.93
C THR A 112 -22.77 -16.59 -44.99
N VAL A 113 -22.99 -15.61 -45.87
CA VAL A 113 -22.12 -14.43 -45.99
C VAL A 113 -22.10 -13.62 -44.70
N VAL A 114 -23.27 -13.42 -44.06
CA VAL A 114 -23.38 -12.77 -42.75
C VAL A 114 -22.58 -13.51 -41.69
N LEU A 115 -22.74 -14.82 -41.57
CA LEU A 115 -22.06 -15.64 -40.56
C LEU A 115 -20.54 -15.60 -40.73
N ILE A 116 -20.06 -15.68 -41.99
CA ILE A 116 -18.64 -15.58 -42.31
C ILE A 116 -18.11 -14.19 -41.99
N ALA A 117 -18.83 -13.12 -42.35
CA ALA A 117 -18.43 -11.75 -42.05
C ALA A 117 -18.31 -11.50 -40.53
N LEU A 118 -19.25 -12.04 -39.75
CA LEU A 118 -19.24 -11.95 -38.28
C LEU A 118 -18.10 -12.74 -37.64
N ARG A 119 -17.84 -13.98 -38.08
CA ARG A 119 -16.84 -14.87 -37.46
C ARG A 119 -15.42 -14.60 -37.95
N LEU A 120 -15.22 -14.44 -39.26
CA LEU A 120 -13.91 -14.39 -39.92
C LEU A 120 -13.50 -12.97 -40.36
N GLY A 121 -14.41 -11.99 -40.26
CA GLY A 121 -14.13 -10.57 -40.49
C GLY A 121 -14.38 -10.09 -41.92
N ARG A 122 -14.11 -8.79 -42.15
CA ARG A 122 -14.53 -8.04 -43.35
C ARG A 122 -14.01 -8.65 -44.66
N LEU A 123 -12.72 -8.99 -44.72
CA LEU A 123 -12.10 -9.51 -45.94
C LEU A 123 -12.66 -10.90 -46.31
N ALA A 124 -12.84 -11.77 -45.32
CA ALA A 124 -13.43 -13.09 -45.52
C ALA A 124 -14.92 -13.00 -45.91
N GLY A 125 -15.68 -12.06 -45.32
CA GLY A 125 -17.08 -11.81 -45.67
C GLY A 125 -17.26 -11.27 -47.09
N ALA A 126 -16.40 -10.33 -47.52
CA ALA A 126 -16.42 -9.82 -48.89
C ALA A 126 -16.04 -10.90 -49.92
N TRP A 127 -15.04 -11.73 -49.60
CA TRP A 127 -14.68 -12.89 -50.41
C TRP A 127 -15.80 -13.91 -50.49
N ALA A 128 -16.44 -14.23 -49.37
CA ALA A 128 -17.60 -15.12 -49.33
C ALA A 128 -18.77 -14.59 -50.15
N ALA A 129 -19.05 -13.29 -50.14
CA ALA A 129 -20.08 -12.69 -50.99
C ALA A 129 -19.77 -12.93 -52.47
N PHE A 130 -18.52 -12.71 -52.89
CA PHE A 130 -18.09 -12.96 -54.27
C PHE A 130 -18.25 -14.43 -54.68
N VAL A 131 -17.80 -15.35 -53.82
CA VAL A 131 -17.90 -16.80 -54.07
C VAL A 131 -19.36 -17.27 -54.08
N CYS A 132 -20.18 -16.85 -53.12
CA CYS A 132 -21.60 -17.18 -53.06
C CYS A 132 -22.37 -16.68 -54.29
N VAL A 133 -22.07 -15.45 -54.75
CA VAL A 133 -22.62 -14.88 -56.00
C VAL A 133 -22.27 -15.75 -57.19
N GLY A 134 -20.99 -16.10 -57.35
CA GLY A 134 -20.52 -16.94 -58.45
C GLY A 134 -21.12 -18.34 -58.43
N CYS A 135 -21.21 -18.97 -57.25
CA CYS A 135 -21.85 -20.26 -57.09
C CYS A 135 -23.36 -20.18 -57.38
N PHE A 136 -24.04 -19.13 -56.94
CA PHE A 136 -25.47 -18.96 -57.18
C PHE A 136 -25.78 -18.83 -58.68
N ASP A 137 -25.05 -17.96 -59.37
CA ASP A 137 -25.20 -17.74 -60.82
C ASP A 137 -24.92 -19.02 -61.62
N PHE A 138 -23.82 -19.70 -61.30
CA PHE A 138 -23.38 -20.87 -62.06
C PHE A 138 -24.29 -22.10 -61.89
N PHE A 139 -24.78 -22.36 -60.67
CA PHE A 139 -25.53 -23.59 -60.38
C PHE A 139 -27.05 -23.45 -60.48
N PHE A 140 -27.61 -22.27 -60.20
CA PHE A 140 -29.05 -22.14 -59.96
C PHE A 140 -29.79 -21.18 -60.90
N VAL A 141 -29.10 -20.30 -61.64
CA VAL A 141 -29.72 -19.41 -62.64
C VAL A 141 -29.71 -20.08 -64.03
N GLU A 142 -30.79 -19.92 -64.81
CA GLU A 142 -30.86 -20.44 -66.18
C GLU A 142 -30.24 -19.48 -67.20
N PRO A 143 -29.46 -19.97 -68.20
CA PRO A 143 -29.05 -21.37 -68.41
C PRO A 143 -27.98 -21.83 -67.42
N ARG A 144 -28.24 -22.96 -66.76
CA ARG A 144 -27.35 -23.54 -65.73
C ARG A 144 -25.99 -23.93 -66.32
N LEU A 145 -24.94 -23.90 -65.50
CA LEU A 145 -23.55 -24.17 -65.89
C LEU A 145 -22.96 -23.13 -66.86
N SER A 146 -23.51 -21.92 -66.86
CA SER A 146 -23.05 -20.82 -67.70
C SER A 146 -23.18 -19.49 -66.97
N PHE A 147 -22.15 -18.64 -67.02
CA PHE A 147 -22.18 -17.26 -66.50
C PHE A 147 -22.95 -16.29 -67.42
N ALA A 148 -23.97 -16.79 -68.13
CA ALA A 148 -24.73 -16.02 -69.10
C ALA A 148 -25.84 -15.24 -68.41
N VAL A 149 -25.47 -14.17 -67.70
CA VAL A 149 -26.41 -13.29 -67.01
C VAL A 149 -27.32 -12.60 -68.02
N SER A 150 -28.51 -13.14 -68.19
CA SER A 150 -29.52 -12.65 -69.14
C SER A 150 -30.53 -11.72 -68.47
N ASP A 151 -30.61 -11.77 -67.14
CA ASP A 151 -31.66 -11.10 -66.36
C ASP A 151 -31.07 -10.05 -65.43
N THR A 152 -31.56 -8.81 -65.56
CA THR A 152 -31.19 -7.67 -64.71
C THR A 152 -31.56 -7.87 -63.24
N GLN A 153 -32.48 -8.79 -62.95
CA GLN A 153 -32.94 -9.08 -61.59
C GLN A 153 -31.82 -9.58 -60.66
N TYR A 154 -30.85 -10.36 -61.15
CA TYR A 154 -29.79 -10.94 -60.32
C TYR A 154 -28.65 -9.96 -59.98
N VAL A 155 -28.43 -8.95 -60.84
CA VAL A 155 -27.46 -7.86 -60.57
C VAL A 155 -27.85 -7.10 -59.30
N PHE A 156 -29.14 -6.91 -59.07
CA PHE A 156 -29.66 -6.28 -57.85
C PHE A 156 -29.35 -7.13 -56.61
N THR A 157 -29.60 -8.45 -56.67
CA THR A 157 -29.29 -9.38 -55.57
C THR A 157 -27.79 -9.40 -55.24
N PHE A 158 -26.92 -9.32 -56.24
CA PHE A 158 -25.47 -9.23 -56.03
C PHE A 158 -25.05 -7.93 -55.36
N ALA A 159 -25.57 -6.79 -55.82
CA ALA A 159 -25.30 -5.49 -55.20
C ALA A 159 -25.80 -5.44 -53.75
N LEU A 160 -26.99 -6.00 -53.48
CA LEU A 160 -27.56 -6.08 -52.14
C LEU A 160 -26.72 -6.98 -51.22
N MET A 161 -26.34 -8.17 -51.66
CA MET A 161 -25.50 -9.09 -50.86
C MET A 161 -24.13 -8.48 -50.56
N LEU A 162 -23.51 -7.81 -51.53
CA LEU A 162 -22.24 -7.13 -51.32
C LEU A 162 -22.39 -5.97 -50.32
N ALA A 163 -23.45 -5.16 -50.43
CA ALA A 163 -23.72 -4.07 -49.50
C ALA A 163 -23.95 -4.58 -48.07
N VAL A 164 -24.73 -5.66 -47.90
CA VAL A 164 -24.95 -6.29 -46.59
C VAL A 164 -23.64 -6.86 -46.01
N ALA A 165 -22.83 -7.53 -46.83
CA ALA A 165 -21.54 -8.06 -46.39
C ALA A 165 -20.57 -6.96 -45.93
N LEU A 166 -20.52 -5.84 -46.67
CA LEU A 166 -19.69 -4.69 -46.32
C LEU A 166 -20.19 -3.99 -45.06
N ALA A 167 -21.51 -3.77 -44.92
CA ALA A 167 -22.10 -3.15 -43.75
C ALA A 167 -21.83 -3.97 -42.47
N ILE A 168 -22.03 -5.28 -42.53
CA ILE A 168 -21.76 -6.20 -41.41
C ILE A 168 -20.26 -6.27 -41.12
N GLY A 169 -19.42 -6.30 -42.15
CA GLY A 169 -17.96 -6.27 -42.00
C GLY A 169 -17.47 -4.99 -41.30
N GLN A 170 -18.06 -3.83 -41.62
CA GLN A 170 -17.75 -2.55 -40.98
C GLN A 170 -18.23 -2.52 -39.52
N LEU A 171 -19.45 -2.98 -39.25
CA LEU A 171 -20.00 -3.07 -37.90
C LEU A 171 -19.16 -4.00 -37.01
N ALA A 172 -18.78 -5.17 -37.52
CA ALA A 172 -17.92 -6.12 -36.80
C ALA A 172 -16.51 -5.57 -36.54
N ALA A 173 -15.94 -4.82 -37.49
CA ALA A 173 -14.66 -4.15 -37.30
C ALA A 173 -14.73 -3.08 -36.21
N ARG A 174 -15.81 -2.27 -36.21
CA ARG A 174 -16.05 -1.25 -35.20
C ARG A 174 -16.23 -1.84 -33.81
N LEU A 175 -17.07 -2.87 -33.65
CA LEU A 175 -17.27 -3.56 -32.36
C LEU A 175 -15.97 -4.14 -31.82
N ARG A 176 -15.10 -4.70 -32.68
CA ARG A 176 -13.78 -5.20 -32.26
C ARG A 176 -12.83 -4.08 -31.86
N ALA A 177 -12.86 -2.95 -32.55
CA ALA A 177 -12.05 -1.79 -32.20
C ALA A 177 -12.49 -1.21 -30.84
N GLU A 178 -13.79 -1.05 -30.63
CA GLU A 178 -14.38 -0.63 -29.35
C GLU A 178 -14.03 -1.61 -28.23
N ALA A 179 -14.14 -2.93 -28.45
CA ALA A 179 -13.78 -3.95 -27.47
C ALA A 179 -12.27 -3.95 -27.12
N ARG A 180 -11.38 -3.72 -28.09
CA ARG A 180 -9.93 -3.61 -27.85
C ARG A 180 -9.59 -2.35 -27.06
N ALA A 181 -10.19 -1.20 -27.42
CA ALA A 181 -10.02 0.05 -26.69
C ALA A 181 -10.53 -0.07 -25.25
N ALA A 182 -11.69 -0.69 -25.04
CA ALA A 182 -12.24 -0.95 -23.71
C ALA A 182 -11.30 -1.82 -22.85
N ARG A 183 -10.77 -2.92 -23.41
CA ARG A 183 -9.80 -3.79 -22.71
C ARG A 183 -8.48 -3.09 -22.40
N ALA A 184 -8.00 -2.22 -23.29
CA ALA A 184 -6.80 -1.43 -23.04
C ALA A 184 -7.00 -0.44 -21.87
N ASN A 185 -8.15 0.23 -21.84
CA ASN A 185 -8.53 1.13 -20.75
C ASN A 185 -8.69 0.38 -19.43
N GLU A 186 -9.36 -0.78 -19.43
CA GLU A 186 -9.53 -1.62 -18.24
C GLU A 186 -8.17 -2.01 -17.62
N LYS A 187 -7.21 -2.46 -18.45
CA LYS A 187 -5.86 -2.78 -17.99
C LYS A 187 -5.14 -1.57 -17.37
N ARG A 188 -5.27 -0.39 -17.98
CA ARG A 188 -4.69 0.85 -17.46
C ARG A 188 -5.31 1.25 -16.12
N SER A 189 -6.64 1.22 -16.01
CA SER A 189 -7.34 1.49 -14.75
C SER A 189 -6.96 0.51 -13.65
N ALA A 190 -6.82 -0.77 -13.97
CA ALA A 190 -6.38 -1.79 -13.01
C ALA A 190 -4.93 -1.57 -12.54
N ALA A 191 -4.02 -1.16 -13.42
CA ALA A 191 -2.65 -0.82 -13.06
C ALA A 191 -2.58 0.41 -12.15
N LEU A 192 -3.34 1.46 -12.47
CA LEU A 192 -3.47 2.65 -11.62
C LEU A 192 -4.05 2.32 -10.24
N ALA A 193 -5.12 1.51 -10.18
CA ALA A 193 -5.72 1.09 -8.92
C ALA A 193 -4.74 0.30 -8.05
N ARG A 194 -3.91 -0.56 -8.66
CA ARG A 194 -2.86 -1.30 -7.97
C ARG A 194 -1.82 -0.36 -7.36
N VAL A 195 -1.29 0.59 -8.14
CA VAL A 195 -0.32 1.58 -7.64
C VAL A 195 -0.92 2.42 -6.51
N ALA A 196 -2.16 2.88 -6.66
CA ALA A 196 -2.85 3.64 -5.62
C ALA A 196 -3.05 2.81 -4.34
N HIS A 197 -3.34 1.51 -4.46
CA HIS A 197 -3.45 0.59 -3.33
C HIS A 197 -2.10 0.38 -2.63
N ASP A 198 -1.04 0.07 -3.37
CA ASP A 198 0.30 -0.14 -2.83
C ASP A 198 0.81 1.12 -2.10
N LEU A 199 0.61 2.30 -2.72
CA LEU A 199 0.92 3.59 -2.12
C LEU A 199 0.08 3.89 -0.87
N SER A 200 -1.13 3.36 -0.77
CA SER A 200 -1.99 3.53 0.41
C SER A 200 -1.55 2.66 1.60
N ALA A 201 -0.97 1.49 1.32
CA ALA A 201 -0.42 0.60 2.34
C ALA A 201 0.96 1.03 2.87
N ALA A 202 1.68 1.88 2.14
CA ALA A 202 2.98 2.37 2.57
C ALA A 202 2.90 3.26 3.83
N ILE A 203 3.73 2.94 4.82
CA ILE A 203 3.88 3.63 6.10
C ILE A 203 5.18 4.45 6.18
N GLU A 204 6.14 4.18 5.30
CA GLU A 204 7.45 4.85 5.26
C GLU A 204 7.76 5.42 3.88
N THR A 205 8.61 6.45 3.83
CA THR A 205 9.04 7.09 2.57
C THR A 205 9.89 6.16 1.70
N GLU A 206 10.68 5.26 2.31
CA GLU A 206 11.47 4.25 1.59
C GLU A 206 10.58 3.25 0.83
N GLN A 207 9.47 2.84 1.42
CA GLN A 207 8.49 1.96 0.77
C GLN A 207 7.87 2.65 -0.46
N ILE A 208 7.55 3.95 -0.35
CA ILE A 208 7.04 4.75 -1.47
C ILE A 208 8.09 4.82 -2.59
N ALA A 209 9.36 5.03 -2.27
CA ALA A 209 10.46 5.02 -3.25
C ALA A 209 10.62 3.65 -3.93
N SER A 210 10.49 2.56 -3.17
CA SER A 210 10.51 1.19 -3.68
C SER A 210 9.33 0.91 -4.65
N ILE A 211 8.12 1.37 -4.33
CA ILE A 211 6.96 1.26 -5.23
C ILE A 211 7.18 2.05 -6.53
N CYS A 212 7.79 3.24 -6.45
CA CYS A 212 8.11 4.04 -7.64
C CYS A 212 9.09 3.31 -8.58
N THR A 213 10.10 2.65 -8.02
CA THR A 213 11.13 1.92 -8.79
C THR A 213 10.66 0.53 -9.26
N GLY A 214 9.90 -0.20 -8.43
CA GLY A 214 9.46 -1.56 -8.71
C GLY A 214 8.16 -1.68 -9.50
N THR A 215 7.22 -0.74 -9.33
CA THR A 215 5.86 -0.84 -9.91
C THR A 215 5.60 0.23 -10.97
N ILE A 216 6.01 1.49 -10.72
CA ILE A 216 5.76 2.60 -11.65
C ILE A 216 6.74 2.59 -12.82
N ALA A 217 8.02 2.28 -12.58
CA ALA A 217 9.03 2.22 -13.64
C ALA A 217 8.67 1.21 -14.76
N PRO A 218 8.28 -0.05 -14.47
CA PRO A 218 7.86 -0.98 -15.52
C PRO A 218 6.56 -0.56 -16.23
N LEU A 219 5.64 0.11 -15.53
CA LEU A 219 4.38 0.58 -16.10
C LEU A 219 4.60 1.63 -17.18
N LEU A 220 5.56 2.53 -16.96
CA LEU A 220 5.90 3.61 -17.89
C LEU A 220 7.01 3.24 -18.89
N GLY A 221 7.70 2.12 -18.69
CA GLY A 221 8.83 1.71 -19.53
C GLY A 221 10.06 2.60 -19.39
N VAL A 222 10.17 3.37 -18.30
CA VAL A 222 11.26 4.31 -18.02
C VAL A 222 11.85 4.05 -16.63
N ARG A 223 13.07 4.51 -16.38
CA ARG A 223 13.63 4.50 -15.03
C ARG A 223 13.03 5.64 -14.23
N VAL A 224 12.75 5.39 -12.95
CA VAL A 224 12.13 6.35 -12.04
C VAL A 224 13.03 6.52 -10.82
N ALA A 225 13.18 7.75 -10.35
CA ALA A 225 13.78 8.05 -9.06
C ALA A 225 12.90 9.03 -8.29
N LEU A 226 12.90 8.89 -6.96
CA LEU A 226 12.18 9.77 -6.05
C LEU A 226 13.20 10.60 -5.26
N VAL A 227 13.08 11.93 -5.34
CA VAL A 227 13.93 12.87 -4.60
C VAL A 227 13.09 13.53 -3.53
N LEU A 228 13.48 13.36 -2.26
CA LEU A 228 12.74 13.83 -1.11
C LEU A 228 13.51 14.91 -0.35
N PRO A 229 12.82 15.88 0.27
CA PRO A 229 13.43 16.82 1.20
C PRO A 229 13.81 16.16 2.53
N ASP A 230 14.84 16.68 3.18
CA ASP A 230 15.17 16.40 4.57
C ASP A 230 14.26 17.18 5.55
N ALA A 231 14.57 17.11 6.85
CA ALA A 231 13.81 17.81 7.88
C ALA A 231 13.87 19.34 7.76
N ASP A 232 14.90 19.89 7.10
CA ASP A 232 15.10 21.32 6.86
C ASP A 232 14.55 21.76 5.47
N ASP A 233 13.70 20.93 4.87
CA ASP A 233 13.12 21.12 3.53
C ASP A 233 14.17 21.21 2.40
N ARG A 234 15.38 20.67 2.61
CA ARG A 234 16.44 20.60 1.59
C ARG A 234 16.40 19.25 0.89
N LEU A 235 16.31 19.25 -0.44
CA LEU A 235 16.35 18.01 -1.20
C LEU A 235 17.64 17.24 -0.96
N MET A 236 17.51 15.99 -0.52
CA MET A 236 18.63 15.07 -0.38
C MET A 236 19.07 14.56 -1.75
N PRO A 237 20.38 14.42 -2.00
CA PRO A 237 20.85 13.74 -3.20
C PRO A 237 20.34 12.29 -3.19
N ALA A 238 19.99 11.77 -4.37
CA ALA A 238 19.60 10.37 -4.55
C ALA A 238 20.84 9.56 -5.00
N PRO A 239 21.67 9.02 -4.08
CA PRO A 239 22.95 8.40 -4.43
C PRO A 239 22.81 7.19 -5.37
N HIS A 240 21.65 6.52 -5.35
CA HIS A 240 21.35 5.36 -6.18
C HIS A 240 20.82 5.73 -7.59
N ALA A 241 20.68 7.02 -7.90
CA ALA A 241 20.12 7.50 -9.16
C ALA A 241 21.07 8.50 -9.83
N ALA A 242 22.16 7.98 -10.41
CA ALA A 242 23.21 8.79 -11.07
C ALA A 242 22.72 9.68 -12.22
N PHE A 243 21.51 9.42 -12.75
CA PHE A 243 20.86 10.25 -13.79
C PHE A 243 20.14 11.49 -13.23
N VAL A 244 20.10 11.67 -11.90
CA VAL A 244 19.43 12.79 -11.24
C VAL A 244 20.40 13.97 -11.12
N GLU A 245 20.05 15.06 -11.81
CA GLU A 245 20.72 16.36 -11.71
C GLU A 245 20.10 17.16 -10.55
N ALA A 246 20.77 17.17 -9.41
CA ALA A 246 20.31 17.83 -8.19
C ALA A 246 19.86 19.32 -8.38
N PRO A 247 20.52 20.16 -9.21
CA PRO A 247 20.07 21.53 -9.44
C PRO A 247 18.68 21.62 -10.10
N ILE A 248 18.37 20.72 -11.02
CA ILE A 248 17.09 20.72 -11.73
C ILE A 248 15.98 20.19 -10.80
N ALA A 249 16.26 19.14 -10.03
CA ALA A 249 15.35 18.64 -9.01
C ALA A 249 15.01 19.73 -7.98
N ARG A 250 16.02 20.48 -7.50
CA ARG A 250 15.80 21.60 -6.58
C ARG A 250 14.93 22.68 -7.19
N TRP A 251 15.21 23.08 -8.43
CA TRP A 251 14.41 24.09 -9.11
C TRP A 251 12.94 23.66 -9.25
N ALA A 252 12.69 22.41 -9.65
CA ALA A 252 11.35 21.86 -9.81
C ALA A 252 10.58 21.81 -8.48
N TYR A 253 11.26 21.49 -7.38
CA TYR A 253 10.72 21.50 -6.03
C TYR A 253 10.32 22.91 -5.57
N GLU A 254 11.25 23.86 -5.65
CA GLU A 254 11.06 25.25 -5.20
C GLU A 254 9.98 25.99 -5.99
N HIS A 255 9.92 25.76 -7.31
CA HIS A 255 8.98 26.47 -8.20
C HIS A 255 7.65 25.73 -8.40
N ALA A 256 7.51 24.51 -7.84
CA ALA A 256 6.36 23.63 -8.04
C ALA A 256 5.98 23.50 -9.53
N ARG A 257 6.97 23.40 -10.42
CA ARG A 257 6.79 23.27 -11.88
C ARG A 257 7.65 22.14 -12.43
N GLY A 258 7.10 21.41 -13.40
CA GLY A 258 7.85 20.39 -14.11
C GLY A 258 8.95 21.01 -14.97
N ALA A 259 10.10 20.34 -15.05
CA ALA A 259 11.27 20.78 -15.81
C ALA A 259 12.02 19.59 -16.41
N GLY A 260 13.00 19.85 -17.29
CA GLY A 260 13.88 18.81 -17.83
C GLY A 260 13.49 18.41 -19.25
N CYS A 261 13.74 17.17 -19.65
CA CYS A 261 13.50 16.68 -21.00
C CYS A 261 12.10 17.07 -21.52
N GLY A 262 12.06 17.90 -22.57
CA GLY A 262 10.81 18.38 -23.19
C GLY A 262 9.99 19.38 -22.36
N LEU A 263 10.52 19.90 -21.25
CA LEU A 263 9.88 20.89 -20.38
C LEU A 263 10.83 22.07 -20.06
N PRO A 264 10.37 23.33 -20.16
CA PRO A 264 11.16 24.49 -19.77
C PRO A 264 11.42 24.52 -18.25
N PRO A 265 12.52 25.11 -17.77
CA PRO A 265 13.56 25.81 -18.54
C PRO A 265 14.72 24.90 -19.00
N PHE A 266 14.74 23.63 -18.59
CA PHE A 266 15.87 22.71 -18.80
C PHE A 266 15.60 21.64 -19.88
N GLU A 267 15.12 22.07 -21.05
CA GLU A 267 14.60 21.18 -22.11
C GLU A 267 15.61 20.14 -22.62
N ARG A 268 16.92 20.43 -22.48
CA ARG A 268 18.04 19.57 -22.89
C ARG A 268 18.50 18.57 -21.82
N ALA A 269 17.90 18.59 -20.63
CA ALA A 269 18.25 17.63 -19.59
C ALA A 269 17.87 16.20 -20.01
N ALA A 270 18.61 15.22 -19.50
CA ALA A 270 18.41 13.82 -19.88
C ALA A 270 17.18 13.18 -19.22
N ALA A 271 16.65 13.80 -18.15
CA ALA A 271 15.50 13.34 -17.40
C ALA A 271 14.42 14.43 -17.30
N GLN A 272 13.19 14.00 -17.06
CA GLN A 272 12.06 14.88 -16.73
C GLN A 272 11.86 14.89 -15.21
N TYR A 273 11.66 16.08 -14.63
CA TYR A 273 11.53 16.32 -13.20
C TYR A 273 10.13 16.85 -12.93
N LEU A 274 9.34 16.11 -12.15
CA LEU A 274 7.94 16.39 -11.91
C LEU A 274 7.70 16.62 -10.42
N PRO A 275 7.23 17.80 -10.01
CA PRO A 275 6.98 18.10 -8.61
C PRO A 275 5.78 17.29 -8.09
N LEU A 276 5.95 16.71 -6.91
CA LEU A 276 4.91 15.95 -6.22
C LEU A 276 4.07 16.90 -5.37
N LYS A 277 3.03 17.46 -5.99
CA LYS A 277 2.14 18.46 -5.40
C LYS A 277 1.07 17.80 -4.53
N ALA A 278 1.21 17.91 -3.21
CA ALA A 278 0.16 17.55 -2.27
C ALA A 278 -0.67 18.79 -1.91
N PRO A 279 -1.87 18.63 -1.32
CA PRO A 279 -2.73 19.75 -0.91
C PRO A 279 -2.03 20.87 -0.12
N MET A 280 -1.11 20.54 0.79
CA MET A 280 -0.47 21.57 1.63
C MET A 280 0.82 22.12 1.03
N ARG A 281 1.66 21.25 0.47
CA ARG A 281 2.96 21.63 -0.11
C ARG A 281 3.49 20.59 -1.09
N VAL A 282 4.54 20.95 -1.81
CA VAL A 282 5.32 19.98 -2.60
C VAL A 282 6.08 19.07 -1.63
N ARG A 283 5.96 17.76 -1.80
CA ARG A 283 6.57 16.75 -0.90
C ARG A 283 7.83 16.08 -1.47
N GLY A 284 8.17 16.36 -2.72
CA GLY A 284 9.33 15.81 -3.39
C GLY A 284 9.25 16.01 -4.90
N VAL A 285 10.16 15.36 -5.61
CA VAL A 285 10.25 15.39 -7.06
C VAL A 285 10.38 13.97 -7.60
N LEU A 286 9.52 13.62 -8.54
CA LEU A 286 9.61 12.40 -9.32
C LEU A 286 10.48 12.65 -10.55
N VAL A 287 11.50 11.83 -10.75
CA VAL A 287 12.42 11.93 -11.89
C VAL A 287 12.19 10.77 -12.83
N LEU A 288 11.88 11.06 -14.09
CA LEU A 288 11.65 10.07 -15.15
C LEU A 288 12.82 10.12 -16.14
N PHE A 289 13.48 8.99 -16.36
CA PHE A 289 14.60 8.86 -17.29
C PHE A 289 14.33 7.77 -18.32
N GLY A 290 14.21 8.16 -19.59
CA GLY A 290 14.04 7.24 -20.71
C GLY A 290 15.40 6.80 -21.26
N ASP A 291 15.82 5.56 -20.95
CA ASP A 291 17.12 5.03 -21.37
C ASP A 291 17.12 4.61 -22.86
N ALA A 292 16.21 3.69 -23.23
CA ALA A 292 16.03 3.19 -24.60
C ALA A 292 14.76 3.69 -25.29
N GLN A 293 13.80 4.22 -24.52
CA GLN A 293 12.54 4.77 -25.02
C GLN A 293 12.40 6.21 -24.53
N PRO A 294 11.96 7.16 -25.38
CA PRO A 294 11.68 8.51 -24.95
C PRO A 294 10.58 8.49 -23.89
N VAL A 295 10.65 9.42 -22.93
CA VAL A 295 9.57 9.59 -21.94
C VAL A 295 8.24 9.77 -22.70
N PRO A 296 7.18 9.03 -22.34
CA PRO A 296 5.90 9.13 -23.03
C PRO A 296 5.38 10.57 -23.05
N THR A 297 5.16 11.12 -24.25
CA THR A 297 4.70 12.50 -24.46
C THR A 297 3.23 12.59 -24.88
N ASP A 298 2.57 11.47 -25.06
CA ASP A 298 1.19 11.41 -25.54
C ASP A 298 0.23 12.01 -24.48
N PRO A 299 -0.87 12.69 -24.87
CA PRO A 299 -1.77 13.34 -23.92
C PRO A 299 -2.36 12.38 -22.86
N ASP A 300 -2.61 11.14 -23.24
CA ASP A 300 -3.13 10.11 -22.33
C ASP A 300 -2.06 9.64 -21.34
N ASP A 301 -0.82 9.46 -21.78
CA ASP A 301 0.29 9.08 -20.91
C ASP A 301 0.64 10.22 -19.95
N ARG A 302 0.50 11.47 -20.38
CA ARG A 302 0.68 12.64 -19.52
C ARG A 302 -0.36 12.70 -18.39
N ARG A 303 -1.63 12.41 -18.69
CA ARG A 303 -2.69 12.27 -17.67
C ARG A 303 -2.39 11.14 -16.69
N LEU A 304 -1.86 10.02 -17.17
CA LEU A 304 -1.44 8.90 -16.34
C LEU A 304 -0.31 9.33 -15.39
N ILE A 305 0.73 9.98 -15.91
CA ILE A 305 1.86 10.50 -15.12
C ILE A 305 1.39 11.50 -14.08
N ASP A 306 0.50 12.43 -14.43
CA ASP A 306 -0.07 13.41 -13.50
C ASP A 306 -0.86 12.72 -12.37
N ALA A 307 -1.66 11.70 -12.68
CA ALA A 307 -2.40 10.90 -11.69
C ALA A 307 -1.46 10.12 -10.75
N LEU A 308 -0.37 9.57 -11.28
CA LEU A 308 0.67 8.91 -10.49
C LEU A 308 1.39 9.91 -9.56
N CYS A 309 1.78 11.08 -10.09
CA CYS A 309 2.42 12.14 -9.30
C CYS A 309 1.50 12.60 -8.16
N SER A 310 0.20 12.78 -8.42
CA SER A 310 -0.78 13.15 -7.39
C SER A 310 -0.92 12.06 -6.32
N SER A 311 -0.98 10.78 -6.72
CA SER A 311 -1.09 9.64 -5.80
C SER A 311 0.15 9.52 -4.91
N ILE A 312 1.35 9.66 -5.48
CA ILE A 312 2.62 9.64 -4.72
C ILE A 312 2.67 10.83 -3.76
N ALA A 313 2.29 12.02 -4.21
CA ALA A 313 2.29 13.23 -3.37
C ALA A 313 1.35 13.09 -2.16
N MET A 314 0.15 12.54 -2.36
CA MET A 314 -0.79 12.24 -1.28
C MET A 314 -0.24 11.20 -0.31
N ALA A 315 0.42 10.15 -0.80
CA ALA A 315 1.02 9.13 0.04
C ALA A 315 2.16 9.69 0.91
N LEU A 316 3.05 10.49 0.33
CA LEU A 316 4.14 11.16 1.04
C LEU A 316 3.61 12.12 2.10
N GLU A 317 2.57 12.90 1.78
CA GLU A 317 1.95 13.81 2.73
C GLU A 317 1.30 13.06 3.90
N ARG A 318 0.60 11.96 3.62
CA ARG A 318 0.01 11.11 4.66
C ARG A 318 1.10 10.56 5.59
N VAL A 319 2.15 9.94 5.05
CA VAL A 319 3.25 9.38 5.85
C VAL A 319 3.88 10.45 6.74
N HIS A 320 4.13 11.64 6.20
CA HIS A 320 4.65 12.75 6.97
C HIS A 320 3.71 13.17 8.13
N TYR A 321 2.42 13.37 7.87
CA TYR A 321 1.50 13.81 8.91
C TYR A 321 1.23 12.74 9.97
N VAL A 322 1.23 11.46 9.61
CA VAL A 322 1.19 10.37 10.59
C VAL A 322 2.40 10.44 11.52
N GLY A 323 3.60 10.62 10.98
CA GLY A 323 4.82 10.79 11.79
C GLY A 323 4.77 12.02 12.70
N VAL A 324 4.31 13.17 12.18
CA VAL A 324 4.14 14.40 12.98
C VAL A 324 3.13 14.21 14.11
N ALA A 325 2.01 13.53 13.84
CA ALA A 325 0.99 13.26 14.85
C ALA A 325 1.51 12.35 15.97
N GLN A 326 2.20 11.26 15.63
CA GLN A 326 2.81 10.36 16.60
C GLN A 326 3.83 11.08 17.50
N HIS A 327 4.73 11.87 16.90
CA HIS A 327 5.72 12.62 17.67
C HIS A 327 5.07 13.67 18.58
N THR A 328 4.00 14.32 18.12
CA THR A 328 3.26 15.30 18.90
C THR A 328 2.57 14.65 20.10
N LEU A 329 1.94 13.48 19.91
CA LEU A 329 1.29 12.73 20.99
C LEU A 329 2.30 12.31 22.08
N VAL A 330 3.44 11.76 21.67
CA VAL A 330 4.52 11.40 22.60
C VAL A 330 4.99 12.61 23.40
N ARG A 331 5.13 13.78 22.73
CA ARG A 331 5.53 15.01 23.41
C ARG A 331 4.48 15.54 24.39
N ILE A 332 3.20 15.49 24.02
CA ILE A 332 2.09 15.89 24.90
C ILE A 332 2.04 15.01 26.15
N GLU A 333 2.18 13.69 26.01
CA GLU A 333 2.20 12.81 27.18
C GLU A 333 3.42 13.04 28.06
N GLY A 334 4.59 13.31 27.47
CA GLY A 334 5.78 13.72 28.22
C GLY A 334 5.55 15.02 29.02
N GLU A 335 4.94 16.04 28.41
CA GLU A 335 4.61 17.30 29.09
C GLU A 335 3.54 17.11 30.17
N ARG A 336 2.51 16.30 29.92
CA ARG A 336 1.46 15.97 30.88
C ARG A 336 2.05 15.29 32.12
N LEU A 337 2.90 14.27 31.91
CA LEU A 337 3.60 13.58 32.99
C LEU A 337 4.50 14.55 33.77
N ARG A 338 5.27 15.40 33.08
CA ARG A 338 6.10 16.44 33.70
C ARG A 338 5.28 17.39 34.58
N ASN A 339 4.14 17.86 34.11
CA ASN A 339 3.29 18.78 34.87
C ASN A 339 2.64 18.09 36.08
N ALA A 340 2.22 16.83 35.92
CA ALA A 340 1.73 16.02 37.04
C ALA A 340 2.81 15.79 38.10
N LEU A 341 4.05 15.49 37.68
CA LEU A 341 5.22 15.37 38.56
C LEU A 341 5.44 16.66 39.36
N LEU A 342 5.45 17.82 38.71
CA LEU A 342 5.67 19.12 39.37
C LEU A 342 4.55 19.45 40.37
N ALA A 343 3.29 19.16 40.03
CA ALA A 343 2.14 19.43 40.90
C ALA A 343 2.15 18.57 42.17
N ALA A 344 2.39 17.26 42.02
CA ALA A 344 2.46 16.32 43.14
C ALA A 344 3.62 16.63 44.08
N VAL A 345 4.82 16.90 43.53
CA VAL A 345 6.00 17.27 44.31
C VAL A 345 5.76 18.56 45.12
N SER A 346 5.12 19.56 44.52
CA SER A 346 4.85 20.83 45.21
C SER A 346 3.94 20.64 46.44
N HIS A 347 2.91 19.81 46.34
CA HIS A 347 2.02 19.50 47.45
C HIS A 347 2.74 18.71 48.55
N ASP A 348 3.49 17.69 48.16
CA ASP A 348 4.09 16.75 49.11
C ASP A 348 5.37 17.28 49.77
N LEU A 349 6.02 18.28 49.18
CA LEU A 349 7.05 19.06 49.86
C LEU A 349 6.44 20.05 50.87
N LYS A 350 5.25 20.61 50.59
CA LYS A 350 4.63 21.62 51.47
C LYS A 350 4.25 21.06 52.84
N THR A 351 3.80 19.81 52.89
CA THR A 351 3.37 19.13 54.14
C THR A 351 4.49 19.01 55.18
N PRO A 352 5.64 18.36 54.91
CA PRO A 352 6.74 18.27 55.87
C PRO A 352 7.34 19.65 56.17
N LEU A 353 7.39 20.57 55.21
CA LEU A 353 7.91 21.92 55.43
C LEU A 353 7.03 22.74 56.39
N THR A 354 5.71 22.55 56.31
CA THR A 354 4.75 23.15 57.26
C THR A 354 4.91 22.54 58.66
N ALA A 355 5.13 21.23 58.75
CA ALA A 355 5.38 20.55 60.02
C ALA A 355 6.70 20.99 60.68
N ILE A 356 7.80 21.04 59.91
CA ILE A 356 9.10 21.57 60.36
C ILE A 356 8.92 22.99 60.89
N ARG A 357 8.22 23.85 60.15
CA ARG A 357 7.97 25.23 60.58
C ARG A 357 7.18 25.30 61.89
N GLY A 358 6.09 24.55 62.03
CA GLY A 358 5.31 24.54 63.26
C GLY A 358 6.08 23.99 64.48
N LEU A 359 6.88 22.96 64.29
CA LEU A 359 7.76 22.41 65.34
C LEU A 359 8.84 23.42 65.74
N ALA A 360 9.46 24.10 64.77
CA ALA A 360 10.45 25.14 65.02
C ALA A 360 9.85 26.36 65.73
N GLU A 361 8.69 26.86 65.29
CA GLU A 361 7.95 27.96 65.96
C GLU A 361 7.59 27.61 67.42
N THR A 362 7.34 26.33 67.70
CA THR A 362 7.09 25.85 69.06
C THR A 362 8.39 25.80 69.88
N LEU A 363 9.50 25.40 69.26
CA LEU A 363 10.83 25.37 69.88
C LEU A 363 11.34 26.78 70.26
N GLU A 364 10.98 27.80 69.47
CA GLU A 364 11.31 29.21 69.72
C GLU A 364 10.63 29.80 70.96
N ARG A 365 9.72 29.06 71.61
CA ARG A 365 9.00 29.48 72.83
C ARG A 365 9.33 28.58 74.03
N PRO A 366 10.60 28.52 74.47
CA PRO A 366 11.08 27.55 75.46
C PRO A 366 10.42 27.70 76.83
N GLU A 367 9.95 28.90 77.18
CA GLU A 367 9.24 29.22 78.43
C GLU A 367 7.93 28.44 78.62
N ARG A 368 7.37 27.87 77.55
CA ARG A 368 6.12 27.11 77.54
C ARG A 368 6.34 25.59 77.46
N LEU A 369 7.58 25.14 77.40
CA LEU A 369 7.93 23.73 77.20
C LEU A 369 8.28 23.07 78.53
N ALA A 370 7.73 21.87 78.75
CA ALA A 370 8.14 21.03 79.86
C ALA A 370 9.53 20.41 79.61
N ASP A 371 10.21 19.95 80.66
CA ASP A 371 11.49 19.24 80.54
C ASP A 371 11.37 18.06 79.55
N GLY A 372 12.32 17.97 78.62
CA GLY A 372 12.37 16.95 77.57
C GLY A 372 11.57 17.25 76.29
N GLN A 373 10.62 18.19 76.31
CA GLN A 373 9.90 18.60 75.08
C GLN A 373 10.79 19.23 74.01
N PRO A 374 11.82 20.05 74.32
CA PRO A 374 12.71 20.59 73.29
C PRO A 374 13.42 19.50 72.49
N VAL A 375 13.85 18.42 73.15
CA VAL A 375 14.51 17.28 72.50
C VAL A 375 13.52 16.52 71.61
N ALA A 376 12.29 16.30 72.07
CA ALA A 376 11.24 15.66 71.27
C ALA A 376 10.87 16.48 70.01
N LEU A 377 10.75 17.80 70.13
CA LEU A 377 10.49 18.70 69.01
C LEU A 377 11.66 18.73 68.02
N ALA A 378 12.90 18.76 68.50
CA ALA A 378 14.09 18.67 67.65
C ALA A 378 14.16 17.34 66.89
N HIS A 379 13.81 16.22 67.53
CA HIS A 379 13.66 14.93 66.85
C HIS A 379 12.55 14.97 65.79
N GLY A 380 11.42 15.61 66.08
CA GLY A 380 10.34 15.80 65.10
C GLY A 380 10.80 16.57 63.85
N ILE A 381 11.57 17.66 64.04
CA ILE A 381 12.15 18.43 62.93
C ILE A 381 13.12 17.57 62.11
N ARG A 382 14.03 16.84 62.78
CA ARG A 382 15.00 15.97 62.12
C ARG A 382 14.30 14.89 61.28
N ASN A 383 13.32 14.21 61.86
CA ASN A 383 12.59 13.14 61.15
C ASN A 383 11.86 13.68 59.91
N GLN A 384 11.28 14.89 59.97
CA GLN A 384 10.65 15.50 58.79
C GLN A 384 11.66 15.98 57.74
N ALA A 385 12.84 16.43 58.16
CA ALA A 385 13.93 16.77 57.23
C ALA A 385 14.48 15.53 56.51
N GLU A 386 14.65 14.42 57.22
CA GLU A 386 15.03 13.12 56.65
C GLU A 386 13.99 12.60 55.67
N ALA A 387 12.69 12.70 56.01
CA ALA A 387 11.60 12.33 55.10
C ALA A 387 11.59 13.19 53.81
N LEU A 388 11.77 14.51 53.95
CA LEU A 388 11.86 15.43 52.80
C LEU A 388 13.10 15.15 51.94
N HIS A 389 14.24 14.82 52.56
CA HIS A 389 15.44 14.43 51.83
C HIS A 389 15.20 13.16 51.00
N GLY A 390 14.62 12.12 51.61
CA GLY A 390 14.27 10.88 50.89
C GLY A 390 13.32 11.11 49.71
N LEU A 391 12.35 12.03 49.87
CA LEU A 391 11.47 12.44 48.78
C LEU A 391 12.25 13.09 47.62
N VAL A 392 13.12 14.06 47.92
CA VAL A 392 13.92 14.73 46.88
C VAL A 392 14.82 13.75 46.14
N VAL A 393 15.48 12.84 46.87
CA VAL A 393 16.33 11.80 46.28
C VAL A 393 15.51 10.90 45.35
N ASN A 394 14.38 10.37 45.82
CA ASN A 394 13.50 9.52 44.99
C ASN A 394 12.98 10.24 43.73
N LEU A 395 12.67 11.54 43.84
CA LEU A 395 12.26 12.34 42.68
C LEU A 395 13.40 12.53 41.68
N LEU A 396 14.60 12.85 42.15
CA LEU A 396 15.78 13.03 41.28
C LEU A 396 16.15 11.72 40.58
N ASP A 397 16.05 10.60 41.28
CA ASP A 397 16.31 9.29 40.69
C ASP A 397 15.28 8.92 39.62
N LEU A 398 13.99 9.13 39.88
CA LEU A 398 12.96 8.95 38.85
C LEU A 398 13.16 9.90 37.66
N ALA A 399 13.48 11.17 37.89
CA ALA A 399 13.73 12.13 36.83
C ALA A 399 14.92 11.74 35.96
N ARG A 400 16.03 11.31 36.59
CA ARG A 400 17.23 10.84 35.88
C ARG A 400 16.94 9.59 35.03
N MET A 401 16.20 8.63 35.59
CA MET A 401 15.82 7.41 34.87
C MET A 401 14.89 7.69 33.68
N GLN A 402 14.02 8.70 33.77
CA GLN A 402 13.14 9.10 32.66
C GLN A 402 13.88 9.85 31.54
N SER A 403 14.91 10.65 31.87
CA SER A 403 15.64 11.43 30.86
C SER A 403 16.75 10.64 30.16
N GLU A 404 17.48 9.80 30.89
CA GLU A 404 18.69 9.12 30.39
C GLU A 404 18.56 7.59 30.33
N GLY A 405 17.42 7.04 30.78
CA GLY A 405 17.27 5.61 31.03
C GLY A 405 17.98 5.17 32.32
N VAL A 406 17.80 3.90 32.69
CA VAL A 406 18.52 3.30 33.82
C VAL A 406 19.85 2.74 33.31
N ARG A 407 20.98 3.30 33.74
CA ARG A 407 22.30 2.71 33.50
C ARG A 407 22.57 1.68 34.60
N LEU A 408 22.70 0.42 34.22
CA LEU A 408 22.98 -0.67 35.15
C LEU A 408 24.48 -0.98 35.17
N ASN A 409 25.07 -1.03 36.35
CA ASN A 409 26.37 -1.65 36.56
C ASN A 409 26.15 -3.10 37.01
N ARG A 410 25.91 -4.00 36.05
CA ARG A 410 25.57 -5.40 36.36
C ARG A 410 26.82 -6.19 36.69
N GLU A 411 26.78 -6.87 37.82
CA GLU A 411 27.82 -7.76 38.31
C GLU A 411 27.16 -9.03 38.88
N TRP A 412 27.94 -10.10 39.01
CA TRP A 412 27.45 -11.36 39.57
C TRP A 412 27.48 -11.30 41.09
N HIS A 413 26.29 -11.32 41.69
CA HIS A 413 26.11 -11.22 43.14
C HIS A 413 25.34 -12.41 43.70
N MET A 414 25.55 -12.72 44.98
CA MET A 414 24.69 -13.62 45.72
C MET A 414 23.47 -12.86 46.24
N LEU A 415 22.28 -13.44 46.10
CA LEU A 415 21.03 -12.76 46.50
C LEU A 415 20.95 -12.55 48.02
N ASP A 416 21.51 -13.47 48.81
CA ASP A 416 21.55 -13.41 50.27
C ASP A 416 22.35 -12.22 50.79
N GLU A 417 23.44 -11.83 50.14
CA GLU A 417 24.19 -10.61 50.45
C GLU A 417 23.34 -9.35 50.24
N ILE A 418 22.62 -9.28 49.11
CA ILE A 418 21.76 -8.13 48.76
C ILE A 418 20.57 -8.05 49.74
N VAL A 419 19.90 -9.17 50.01
CA VAL A 419 18.77 -9.23 50.95
C VAL A 419 19.24 -8.93 52.38
N GLY A 420 20.41 -9.46 52.78
CA GLY A 420 21.02 -9.20 54.08
C GLY A 420 21.33 -7.71 54.28
N SER A 421 21.91 -7.06 53.27
CA SER A 421 22.17 -5.61 53.28
C SER A 421 20.87 -4.80 53.40
N ALA A 422 19.86 -5.11 52.58
CA ALA A 422 18.57 -4.44 52.62
C ALA A 422 17.88 -4.57 53.99
N LEU A 423 17.87 -5.78 54.58
CA LEU A 423 17.30 -6.03 55.89
C LEU A 423 18.05 -5.28 57.00
N ALA A 424 19.38 -5.24 56.94
CA ALA A 424 20.20 -4.51 57.90
C ALA A 424 19.92 -2.99 57.85
N HIS A 425 19.79 -2.43 56.64
CA HIS A 425 19.46 -1.01 56.45
C HIS A 425 18.02 -0.66 56.85
N SER A 426 17.06 -1.58 56.66
CA SER A 426 15.67 -1.40 57.09
C SER A 426 15.39 -1.79 58.56
N ALA A 427 16.40 -2.26 59.31
CA ALA A 427 16.24 -2.77 60.67
C ALA A 427 15.60 -1.75 61.63
N GLY A 428 15.93 -0.46 61.49
CA GLY A 428 15.36 0.60 62.32
C GLY A 428 13.86 0.81 62.11
N VAL A 429 13.39 0.73 60.86
CA VAL A 429 11.98 0.93 60.50
C VAL A 429 11.16 -0.34 60.79
N LEU A 430 11.79 -1.50 60.67
CA LEU A 430 11.21 -2.81 60.96
C LEU A 430 11.27 -3.20 62.45
N ALA A 431 11.90 -2.39 63.30
CA ALA A 431 12.07 -2.68 64.72
C ALA A 431 10.74 -3.02 65.41
N GLY A 432 10.74 -4.11 66.18
CA GLY A 432 9.57 -4.61 66.90
C GLY A 432 8.65 -5.55 66.11
N ARG A 433 8.98 -5.88 64.85
CA ARG A 433 8.24 -6.86 64.03
C ARG A 433 8.99 -8.19 63.92
N ASP A 434 8.25 -9.26 63.62
CA ASP A 434 8.83 -10.54 63.23
C ASP A 434 9.30 -10.46 61.77
N VAL A 435 10.60 -10.55 61.54
CA VAL A 435 11.21 -10.43 60.21
C VAL A 435 11.99 -11.71 59.90
N SER A 436 11.63 -12.37 58.80
CA SER A 436 12.25 -13.63 58.39
C SER A 436 12.76 -13.58 56.95
N ALA A 437 13.85 -14.30 56.68
CA ALA A 437 14.38 -14.52 55.34
C ALA A 437 14.44 -16.03 55.05
N ASP A 438 13.73 -16.47 54.02
CA ASP A 438 13.70 -17.86 53.55
C ASP A 438 14.31 -17.92 52.14
N LEU A 439 15.64 -17.98 52.13
CA LEU A 439 16.48 -18.05 50.94
C LEU A 439 17.15 -19.43 50.90
N PRO A 440 16.89 -20.26 49.87
CA PRO A 440 17.60 -21.52 49.69
C PRO A 440 19.11 -21.31 49.55
N ALA A 441 19.91 -22.19 50.16
CA ALA A 441 21.37 -22.09 50.13
C ALA A 441 21.99 -22.38 48.74
N ASP A 442 21.21 -22.98 47.84
CA ASP A 442 21.59 -23.37 46.49
C ASP A 442 21.16 -22.36 45.41
N LEU A 443 20.83 -21.12 45.81
CA LEU A 443 20.50 -20.06 44.86
C LEU A 443 21.71 -19.72 43.96
N PRO A 444 21.52 -19.61 42.64
CA PRO A 444 22.59 -19.23 41.73
C PRO A 444 22.97 -17.76 41.92
N LEU A 445 24.18 -17.40 41.45
CA LEU A 445 24.57 -16.01 41.28
C LEU A 445 23.62 -15.31 40.31
N ILE A 446 23.36 -14.04 40.55
CA ILE A 446 22.50 -13.20 39.72
C ILE A 446 23.29 -12.04 39.12
N ASP A 447 23.11 -11.82 37.81
CA ASP A 447 23.71 -10.71 37.06
C ASP A 447 22.85 -9.45 37.21
N VAL A 448 23.13 -8.65 38.23
CA VAL A 448 22.31 -7.48 38.60
C VAL A 448 23.15 -6.32 39.08
N ASP A 449 22.57 -5.12 39.09
CA ASP A 449 23.12 -3.99 39.84
C ASP A 449 22.65 -4.10 41.30
N ALA A 450 23.54 -4.56 42.18
CA ALA A 450 23.22 -4.86 43.58
C ALA A 450 22.62 -3.68 44.33
N LEU A 451 23.16 -2.46 44.14
CA LEU A 451 22.69 -1.25 44.81
C LEU A 451 21.25 -0.89 44.39
N LEU A 452 20.93 -1.07 43.11
CA LEU A 452 19.58 -0.81 42.62
C LEU A 452 18.58 -1.88 43.09
N ILE A 453 18.95 -3.16 43.12
CA ILE A 453 18.09 -4.23 43.64
C ILE A 453 17.89 -4.10 45.16
N GLU A 454 18.95 -3.79 45.92
CA GLU A 454 18.86 -3.47 47.34
C GLU A 454 17.84 -2.36 47.59
N ARG A 455 17.89 -1.30 46.78
CA ARG A 455 16.94 -0.19 46.85
C ARG A 455 15.50 -0.60 46.55
N VAL A 456 15.27 -1.54 45.63
CA VAL A 456 13.95 -2.12 45.40
C VAL A 456 13.47 -2.81 46.68
N LEU A 457 14.31 -3.66 47.28
CA LEU A 457 13.95 -4.38 48.51
C LEU A 457 13.66 -3.42 49.67
N MET A 458 14.50 -2.42 49.90
CA MET A 458 14.29 -1.40 50.93
C MET A 458 12.95 -0.67 50.73
N ASN A 459 12.61 -0.28 49.51
CA ASN A 459 11.33 0.36 49.21
C ASN A 459 10.12 -0.54 49.52
N LEU A 460 10.23 -1.85 49.25
CA LEU A 460 9.17 -2.81 49.55
C LEU A 460 9.06 -3.09 51.06
N LEU A 461 10.19 -3.21 51.75
CA LEU A 461 10.25 -3.37 53.22
C LEU A 461 9.70 -2.13 53.95
N ASP A 462 10.02 -0.93 53.46
CA ASP A 462 9.45 0.32 53.97
C ASP A 462 7.94 0.38 53.77
N ASN A 463 7.44 -0.14 52.65
CA ASN A 463 6.00 -0.24 52.42
C ASN A 463 5.35 -1.21 53.39
N ALA A 464 5.94 -2.40 53.60
CA ALA A 464 5.46 -3.35 54.60
C ALA A 464 5.39 -2.71 56.00
N ALA A 465 6.44 -2.00 56.41
CA ALA A 465 6.46 -1.33 57.71
C ALA A 465 5.38 -0.22 57.84
N LYS A 466 5.07 0.49 56.75
CA LYS A 466 4.07 1.58 56.75
C LYS A 466 2.63 1.08 56.71
N TYR A 467 2.36 0.00 55.98
CA TYR A 467 1.00 -0.41 55.62
C TYR A 467 0.53 -1.71 56.28
N ALA A 468 1.44 -2.59 56.71
CA ALA A 468 1.07 -3.90 57.26
C ALA A 468 0.54 -3.81 58.71
N GLY A 469 1.00 -2.82 59.48
CA GLY A 469 0.68 -2.66 60.90
C GLY A 469 1.91 -2.77 61.79
N ALA A 470 1.75 -2.50 63.09
CA ALA A 470 2.86 -2.49 64.05
C ALA A 470 3.33 -3.89 64.47
N GLU A 471 2.43 -4.89 64.47
CA GLU A 471 2.72 -6.28 64.85
C GLU A 471 2.79 -7.24 63.65
N ALA A 472 2.66 -6.72 62.43
CA ALA A 472 2.66 -7.55 61.23
C ALA A 472 4.02 -8.20 61.00
N ALA A 473 4.01 -9.48 60.64
CA ALA A 473 5.19 -10.23 60.24
C ALA A 473 5.57 -9.89 58.79
N VAL A 474 6.87 -9.77 58.54
CA VAL A 474 7.43 -9.49 57.20
C VAL A 474 8.39 -10.61 56.81
N ALA A 475 8.22 -11.17 55.61
CA ALA A 475 9.07 -12.25 55.11
C ALA A 475 9.66 -11.91 53.74
N VAL A 476 10.94 -12.20 53.55
CA VAL A 476 11.59 -12.18 52.22
C VAL A 476 11.87 -13.62 51.82
N ARG A 477 11.33 -14.05 50.68
CA ARG A 477 11.54 -15.41 50.15
C ARG A 477 12.11 -15.36 48.74
N ALA A 478 12.88 -16.39 48.36
CA ALA A 478 13.33 -16.55 46.99
C ALA A 478 13.17 -17.98 46.49
N ARG A 479 12.77 -18.14 45.24
CA ARG A 479 12.61 -19.45 44.56
C ARG A 479 13.05 -19.34 43.11
N VAL A 480 13.65 -20.40 42.58
CA VAL A 480 14.00 -20.50 41.16
C VAL A 480 13.03 -21.45 40.47
N PHE A 481 12.45 -21.00 39.35
CA PHE A 481 11.65 -21.84 38.48
C PHE A 481 12.17 -21.72 37.04
N GLY A 482 12.81 -22.77 36.54
CA GLY A 482 13.46 -22.75 35.22
C GLY A 482 14.59 -21.72 35.19
N GLU A 483 14.54 -20.79 34.23
CA GLU A 483 15.54 -19.72 34.05
C GLU A 483 15.13 -18.40 34.72
N THR A 484 14.23 -18.44 35.70
CA THR A 484 13.73 -17.23 36.36
C THR A 484 13.85 -17.34 37.88
N LEU A 485 14.47 -16.33 38.48
CA LEU A 485 14.48 -16.11 39.91
C LEU A 485 13.22 -15.32 40.30
N TYR A 486 12.51 -15.83 41.29
CA TYR A 486 11.39 -15.17 41.93
C TYR A 486 11.81 -14.73 43.32
N VAL A 487 11.65 -13.44 43.61
CA VAL A 487 11.85 -12.86 44.94
C VAL A 487 10.52 -12.32 45.43
N PHE A 488 10.13 -12.72 46.64
CA PHE A 488 8.86 -12.36 47.26
C PHE A 488 9.13 -11.53 48.51
N VAL A 489 8.49 -10.37 48.61
CA VAL A 489 8.41 -9.59 49.86
C VAL A 489 6.96 -9.65 50.33
N GLU A 490 6.74 -10.27 51.49
CA GLU A 490 5.43 -10.64 52.00
C GLU A 490 5.19 -9.98 53.36
N ASP A 491 3.95 -9.53 53.59
CA ASP A 491 3.46 -9.14 54.90
C ASP A 491 2.08 -9.74 55.18
N ASP A 492 1.75 -9.97 56.44
CA ASP A 492 0.46 -10.50 56.91
C ASP A 492 -0.55 -9.41 57.31
N GLY A 493 -0.33 -8.18 56.83
CA GLY A 493 -1.18 -7.04 57.10
C GLY A 493 -2.55 -7.09 56.39
N PRO A 494 -3.25 -5.94 56.31
CA PRO A 494 -4.58 -5.88 55.70
C PRO A 494 -4.61 -6.17 54.19
N GLY A 495 -3.45 -6.20 53.53
CA GLY A 495 -3.32 -6.43 52.09
C GLY A 495 -3.91 -5.30 51.23
N PHE A 496 -4.16 -5.63 49.96
CA PHE A 496 -4.72 -4.70 48.98
C PHE A 496 -6.26 -4.73 48.99
N VAL A 497 -6.88 -3.56 48.95
CA VAL A 497 -8.34 -3.39 48.79
C VAL A 497 -8.76 -3.63 47.33
N ALA A 498 -7.94 -3.23 46.37
CA ALA A 498 -8.23 -3.37 44.95
C ALA A 498 -7.85 -4.76 44.43
N ARG A 499 -8.74 -5.38 43.65
CA ARG A 499 -8.42 -6.63 42.93
C ARG A 499 -7.43 -6.42 41.78
N ASN A 500 -7.37 -5.20 41.22
CA ASN A 500 -6.36 -4.81 40.25
C ASN A 500 -5.32 -3.93 40.94
N THR A 501 -4.13 -4.46 41.12
CA THR A 501 -2.98 -3.81 41.77
C THR A 501 -2.01 -3.18 40.78
N GLU A 502 -2.26 -3.31 39.48
CA GLU A 502 -1.42 -2.74 38.42
C GLU A 502 -1.24 -1.23 38.54
N PRO A 503 -2.30 -0.44 38.87
CA PRO A 503 -2.16 1.00 39.05
C PRO A 503 -1.25 1.41 40.23
N LEU A 504 -0.95 0.52 41.18
CA LEU A 504 -0.08 0.83 42.33
C LEU A 504 1.37 1.15 41.91
N PHE A 505 1.75 0.74 40.70
CA PHE A 505 3.08 1.00 40.14
C PHE A 505 3.10 2.24 39.24
N GLU A 506 1.97 2.91 39.03
CA GLU A 506 1.94 4.20 38.35
C GLU A 506 2.48 5.30 39.28
N PRO A 507 3.26 6.27 38.76
CA PRO A 507 3.76 7.37 39.57
C PRO A 507 2.62 8.12 40.26
N PHE A 508 2.78 8.38 41.56
CA PHE A 508 1.81 9.11 42.41
C PHE A 508 0.49 8.41 42.69
N GLU A 509 0.31 7.17 42.23
CA GLU A 509 -0.87 6.41 42.61
C GLU A 509 -0.76 5.91 44.06
N ARG A 510 -1.90 5.97 44.74
CA ARG A 510 -2.05 5.54 46.14
C ARG A 510 -3.37 4.81 46.26
N GLU A 511 -3.35 3.63 46.88
CA GLU A 511 -4.55 2.82 47.04
C GLU A 511 -5.63 3.51 47.89
N ARG A 512 -5.21 4.29 48.91
CA ARG A 512 -6.11 5.10 49.75
C ARG A 512 -5.68 6.56 49.76
N LYS A 513 -6.39 7.40 48.99
CA LYS A 513 -6.14 8.85 48.85
C LYS A 513 -6.34 9.65 50.15
N GLU A 514 -7.06 9.10 51.13
CA GLU A 514 -7.36 9.73 52.44
C GLU A 514 -6.56 9.12 53.62
N SER A 515 -5.55 8.27 53.36
CA SER A 515 -4.74 7.70 54.44
C SER A 515 -3.80 8.75 55.08
N SER A 516 -3.78 8.84 56.41
CA SER A 516 -2.87 9.69 57.20
C SER A 516 -1.39 9.25 57.14
N ILE A 517 -1.08 8.23 56.34
CA ILE A 517 0.25 7.65 56.18
C ILE A 517 1.01 8.48 55.14
N SER A 518 2.16 9.01 55.51
CA SER A 518 2.99 9.87 54.64
C SER A 518 3.71 9.05 53.56
N GLY A 519 3.56 9.46 52.29
CA GLY A 519 4.23 8.82 51.14
C GLY A 519 3.77 9.39 49.79
N VAL A 520 4.70 9.53 48.85
CA VAL A 520 4.50 10.22 47.55
C VAL A 520 4.03 9.29 46.43
N GLY A 521 3.89 7.98 46.70
CA GLY A 521 3.47 7.01 45.66
C GLY A 521 4.50 6.83 44.54
N LEU A 522 5.77 7.20 44.80
CA LEU A 522 6.86 7.09 43.82
C LEU A 522 7.69 5.81 43.98
N GLY A 523 7.69 5.20 45.18
CA GLY A 523 8.54 4.06 45.50
C GLY A 523 8.26 2.85 44.62
N LEU A 524 7.00 2.49 44.41
CA LEU A 524 6.64 1.33 43.57
C LEU A 524 6.90 1.57 42.08
N ALA A 525 6.67 2.79 41.58
CA ALA A 525 7.02 3.17 40.21
C ALA A 525 8.55 3.10 39.97
N LEU A 526 9.35 3.51 40.96
CA LEU A 526 10.80 3.35 40.93
C LEU A 526 11.20 1.87 40.93
N CYS A 527 10.56 1.06 41.79
CA CYS A 527 10.81 -0.39 41.82
C CYS A 527 10.56 -1.04 40.46
N ARG A 528 9.43 -0.72 39.82
CA ARG A 528 9.09 -1.22 38.49
C ARG A 528 10.11 -0.78 37.44
N SER A 529 10.54 0.48 37.47
CA SER A 529 11.53 0.99 36.52
C SER A 529 12.88 0.27 36.65
N ILE A 530 13.35 0.05 37.88
CA ILE A 530 14.58 -0.69 38.17
C ILE A 530 14.48 -2.15 37.73
N VAL A 531 13.40 -2.85 38.10
CA VAL A 531 13.22 -4.27 37.78
C VAL A 531 13.08 -4.48 36.26
N ASN A 532 12.33 -3.61 35.57
CA ASN A 532 12.19 -3.69 34.11
C ASN A 532 13.52 -3.42 33.40
N ALA A 533 14.36 -2.52 33.92
CA ALA A 533 15.70 -2.28 33.36
C ALA A 533 16.59 -3.53 33.44
N HIS A 534 16.41 -4.37 34.47
CA HIS A 534 17.08 -5.67 34.61
C HIS A 534 16.47 -6.77 33.73
N GLY A 535 15.52 -6.45 32.84
CA GLY A 535 14.79 -7.43 32.04
C GLY A 535 13.77 -8.26 32.82
N GLY A 536 13.48 -7.84 34.05
CA GLY A 536 12.53 -8.51 34.95
C GLY A 536 11.11 -7.95 34.89
N SER A 537 10.27 -8.38 35.83
CA SER A 537 8.95 -7.77 36.06
C SER A 537 8.59 -7.80 37.55
N ILE A 538 7.80 -6.83 38.01
CA ILE A 538 7.30 -6.75 39.39
C ILE A 538 5.77 -6.70 39.41
N ARG A 539 5.15 -7.43 40.35
CA ARG A 539 3.70 -7.48 40.55
C ARG A 539 3.35 -7.43 42.04
N ALA A 540 2.15 -6.96 42.34
CA ALA A 540 1.59 -6.95 43.69
C ALA A 540 0.38 -7.89 43.72
N VAL A 541 0.35 -8.82 44.68
CA VAL A 541 -0.65 -9.89 44.76
C VAL A 541 -1.19 -9.94 46.20
N PRO A 542 -2.52 -9.93 46.41
CA PRO A 542 -3.08 -10.14 47.75
C PRO A 542 -2.87 -11.58 48.21
N LEU A 543 -2.54 -11.78 49.49
CA LEU A 543 -2.44 -13.09 50.12
C LEU A 543 -3.77 -13.49 50.77
N ASP A 544 -4.08 -14.79 50.75
CA ASP A 544 -5.26 -15.38 51.38
C ASP A 544 -4.83 -16.05 52.69
N PRO A 545 -5.50 -15.83 53.84
CA PRO A 545 -6.70 -15.02 54.03
C PRO A 545 -6.49 -13.50 54.16
N HIS A 546 -5.26 -13.04 54.42
CA HIS A 546 -4.90 -11.62 54.56
C HIS A 546 -3.41 -11.44 54.17
N GLY A 547 -3.00 -10.22 53.81
CA GLY A 547 -1.61 -9.87 53.53
C GLY A 547 -1.35 -9.37 52.11
N ALA A 548 -0.14 -8.87 51.90
CA ALA A 548 0.35 -8.43 50.60
C ALA A 548 1.63 -9.17 50.22
N ARG A 549 1.74 -9.53 48.94
CA ARG A 549 2.95 -10.10 48.34
C ARG A 549 3.38 -9.22 47.17
N PHE A 550 4.60 -8.71 47.23
CA PHE A 550 5.29 -8.18 46.06
C PHE A 550 6.16 -9.27 45.45
N GLU A 551 5.92 -9.58 44.18
CA GLU A 551 6.62 -10.61 43.42
C GLU A 551 7.53 -9.94 42.38
N ILE A 552 8.84 -10.12 42.53
CA ILE A 552 9.87 -9.69 41.59
C ILE A 552 10.33 -10.91 40.81
N ARG A 553 10.38 -10.80 39.48
CA ARG A 553 10.91 -11.82 38.57
C ARG A 553 12.16 -11.27 37.90
N LEU A 554 13.26 -12.00 37.99
CA LEU A 554 14.51 -11.66 37.33
C LEU A 554 14.96 -12.83 36.44
N PRO A 555 15.37 -12.58 35.18
CA PRO A 555 15.95 -13.61 34.35
C PRO A 555 17.30 -14.04 34.93
N LEU A 556 17.50 -15.35 35.08
CA LEU A 556 18.81 -15.89 35.44
C LEU A 556 19.70 -15.85 34.19
N GLY A 557 20.84 -15.17 34.30
CA GLY A 557 21.88 -15.27 33.28
C GLY A 557 22.64 -16.60 33.39
N ALA A 558 23.58 -16.83 32.49
CA ALA A 558 24.56 -17.90 32.63
C ALA A 558 25.76 -17.40 33.46
N PRO A 559 25.94 -17.87 34.72
CA PRO A 559 27.08 -17.44 35.54
C PRO A 559 28.40 -17.86 34.87
N PRO A 560 29.48 -17.08 35.03
CA PRO A 560 30.80 -17.46 34.53
C PRO A 560 31.26 -18.73 35.23
N ASP A 561 31.83 -19.67 34.46
CA ASP A 561 32.42 -20.89 35.00
C ASP A 561 33.53 -20.51 35.99
N ILE A 562 33.33 -20.82 37.27
CA ILE A 562 34.36 -20.66 38.29
C ILE A 562 35.34 -21.82 38.08
N GLU A 563 36.52 -21.56 37.53
CA GLU A 563 37.61 -22.55 37.51
C GLU A 563 37.90 -22.96 38.96
N HIS A 564 37.52 -24.20 39.31
CA HIS A 564 37.93 -24.79 40.57
C HIS A 564 39.45 -24.91 40.55
N GLU A 565 40.15 -24.05 41.30
CA GLU A 565 41.55 -24.25 41.64
C GLU A 565 41.66 -25.62 42.33
N SER A 566 42.08 -26.62 41.56
CA SER A 566 42.51 -27.89 42.07
C SER A 566 43.73 -27.64 42.95
N ARG A 567 43.51 -27.58 44.27
CA ARG A 567 44.59 -27.67 45.27
C ARG A 567 45.35 -28.98 45.03
N THR A 568 46.51 -28.87 44.37
CA THR A 568 47.58 -29.88 44.37
C THR A 568 48.22 -30.02 45.73
#